data_AF-A0A8H5ZVG0-F1
#
_entry.id   AF-A0A8H5ZVG0-F1
#
_cell.length_a   1.000
_cell.length_b   1.000
_cell.length_c   1.000
_cell.angle_alpha   90.00
_cell.angle_beta   90.00
_cell.angle_gamma   90.00
#
_symmetry.space_group_name_H-M   'P 1'
#
loop_
_entity.id
_entity.type
_entity.pdbx_description
1 polymer ?
#
loop_
_entity_poly.entity_id
_entity_poly.type
_entity_poly.pdbx_seq_one_letter_code
_entity_poly.pdbx_strand_id
1 'polypeptide(L)'
;MGSVNPTDSYKDRMAKSIVKEAEARGALKPGMTVLKATGGSTVSSLAFICAAKGYQFQVESSNAFSLEDLPTMQTWGLSFDLIHSPSAPSSVITKGHTEMHHVEGIGSGFMPPHLDRNLYDEARAVTEEARTMCPRLAKEAGLLVKTSPGLNVAAAIALVKQLGPDRTVATVAVDTGL
;
A
#
# COMPACT_ATOMS: atom_id res chain seq x y z
N MET A 1 -22.36 -7.06 -8.26
CA MET A 1 -21.29 -6.26 -7.64
C MET A 1 -20.13 -7.18 -7.36
N GLY A 2 -18.97 -6.94 -7.98
CA GLY A 2 -17.78 -7.79 -7.80
C GLY A 2 -17.36 -7.81 -6.33
N SER A 3 -16.86 -8.96 -5.86
CA SER A 3 -16.34 -9.13 -4.50
C SER A 3 -15.23 -8.10 -4.24
N VAL A 4 -15.55 -7.06 -3.47
CA VAL A 4 -14.57 -6.06 -3.01
C VAL A 4 -13.81 -6.63 -1.80
N ASN A 5 -12.54 -6.27 -1.64
CA ASN A 5 -11.77 -6.67 -0.46
C ASN A 5 -12.36 -5.98 0.79
N PRO A 6 -12.48 -6.66 1.95
CA PRO A 6 -13.10 -6.10 3.16
C PRO A 6 -12.55 -4.76 3.66
N THR A 7 -11.26 -4.47 3.43
CA THR A 7 -10.65 -3.18 3.79
C THR A 7 -10.42 -2.29 2.56
N ASP A 8 -11.08 -2.60 1.45
CA ASP A 8 -10.93 -1.98 0.14
C ASP A 8 -9.48 -1.91 -0.38
N SER A 9 -8.60 -2.80 0.10
CA SER A 9 -7.20 -2.89 -0.31
C SER A 9 -6.86 -4.29 -0.83
N TYR A 10 -6.02 -4.35 -1.85
CA TYR A 10 -5.45 -5.61 -2.34
C TYR A 10 -4.61 -6.34 -1.28
N LYS A 11 -4.14 -5.60 -0.26
CA LYS A 11 -3.34 -6.15 0.84
C LYS A 11 -4.11 -7.16 1.69
N ASP A 12 -5.44 -7.22 1.62
CA ASP A 12 -6.25 -8.25 2.28
C ASP A 12 -5.85 -9.66 1.85
N ARG A 13 -5.56 -9.86 0.57
CA ARG A 13 -5.16 -11.17 0.03
C ARG A 13 -3.82 -11.61 0.60
N MET A 14 -2.87 -10.68 0.63
CA MET A 14 -1.53 -10.93 1.16
C MET A 14 -1.58 -11.16 2.66
N ALA A 15 -2.23 -10.27 3.42
CA ALA A 15 -2.37 -10.38 4.87
C ALA A 15 -3.04 -11.71 5.27
N LYS A 16 -4.09 -12.13 4.53
CA LYS A 16 -4.77 -13.41 4.77
C LYS A 16 -3.82 -14.58 4.55
N SER A 17 -2.99 -14.51 3.52
CA SER A 17 -2.02 -15.57 3.19
C SER A 17 -0.92 -15.67 4.23
N ILE A 18 -0.38 -14.52 4.69
CA ILE A 18 0.65 -14.47 5.75
C ILE A 18 0.13 -15.10 7.05
N VAL A 19 -1.06 -14.69 7.50
CA VAL A 19 -1.64 -15.19 8.76
C VAL A 19 -1.95 -16.68 8.65
N LYS A 20 -2.55 -17.13 7.55
CA LYS A 20 -2.87 -18.55 7.33
C LYS A 20 -1.62 -19.43 7.29
N GLU A 21 -0.56 -18.98 6.61
CA GLU A 21 0.68 -19.74 6.55
C GLU A 21 1.37 -19.81 7.91
N ALA A 22 1.36 -18.70 8.67
CA ALA A 22 1.88 -18.68 10.02
C ALA A 22 1.13 -19.64 10.96
N GLU A 23 -0.19 -19.76 10.83
CA GLU A 23 -1.02 -20.76 11.51
C GLU A 23 -0.64 -22.18 11.08
N ALA A 24 -0.56 -22.43 9.77
CA ALA A 24 -0.31 -23.76 9.20
C ALA A 24 1.03 -24.35 9.65
N ARG A 25 2.08 -23.52 9.73
CA ARG A 25 3.40 -23.94 10.23
C ARG A 25 3.56 -23.88 11.75
N GLY A 26 2.49 -23.55 12.48
CA GLY A 26 2.48 -23.47 13.95
C GLY A 26 3.24 -22.29 14.56
N ALA A 27 3.66 -21.31 13.73
CA ALA A 27 4.35 -20.10 14.18
C ALA A 27 3.41 -19.07 14.82
N LEU A 28 2.10 -19.14 14.51
CA LEU A 28 1.05 -18.33 15.12
C LEU A 28 0.01 -19.24 15.76
N LYS A 29 -0.34 -18.96 17.01
CA LYS A 29 -1.28 -19.75 17.83
C LYS A 29 -2.36 -18.84 18.41
N PRO A 30 -3.56 -19.37 18.71
CA PRO A 30 -4.65 -18.57 19.29
C PRO A 30 -4.20 -17.76 20.52
N GLY A 31 -4.64 -16.50 20.60
CA GLY A 31 -4.30 -15.58 21.68
C GLY A 31 -2.94 -14.90 21.56
N MET A 32 -2.12 -15.23 20.55
CA MET A 32 -0.87 -14.51 20.30
C MET A 32 -1.10 -13.11 19.72
N THR A 33 -0.08 -12.27 19.85
CA THR A 33 -0.03 -10.92 19.27
C THR A 33 0.70 -10.93 17.93
N VAL A 34 0.12 -10.24 16.95
CA VAL A 34 0.75 -9.91 15.67
C VAL A 34 1.23 -8.47 15.74
N LEU A 35 2.54 -8.25 15.55
CA LEU A 35 3.15 -6.93 15.51
C LEU A 35 3.53 -6.60 14.07
N LYS A 36 3.32 -5.34 13.68
CA LYS A 36 3.77 -4.83 12.39
C LYS A 36 4.41 -3.45 12.50
N ALA A 37 5.61 -3.30 11.95
CA ALA A 37 6.28 -2.02 11.79
C ALA A 37 6.03 -1.44 10.38
N THR A 38 5.11 -0.48 10.21
CA THR A 38 4.86 0.37 8.99
C THR A 38 3.54 1.16 9.11
N GLY A 39 3.35 2.15 8.23
CA GLY A 39 2.03 2.70 7.86
C GLY A 39 1.39 2.04 6.62
N GLY A 40 0.23 2.53 6.19
CA GLY A 40 -0.42 2.18 4.94
C GLY A 40 -1.44 1.03 5.01
N SER A 41 -2.10 0.76 3.87
CA SER A 41 -3.23 -0.16 3.76
C SER A 41 -2.97 -1.61 4.20
N THR A 42 -1.70 -2.03 4.36
CA THR A 42 -1.39 -3.35 4.91
C THR A 42 -1.72 -3.45 6.40
N VAL A 43 -1.67 -2.33 7.13
CA VAL A 43 -2.02 -2.27 8.55
C VAL A 43 -3.51 -2.53 8.72
N SER A 44 -4.35 -1.84 7.94
CA SER A 44 -5.80 -2.06 7.94
C SER A 44 -6.15 -3.52 7.62
N SER A 45 -5.52 -4.10 6.58
CA SER A 45 -5.73 -5.50 6.21
C SER A 45 -5.39 -6.48 7.33
N LEU A 46 -4.23 -6.31 7.99
CA LEU A 46 -3.82 -7.18 9.09
C LEU A 46 -4.69 -6.99 10.33
N ALA A 47 -5.07 -5.75 10.64
CA ALA A 47 -5.99 -5.45 11.72
C ALA A 47 -7.33 -6.18 11.55
N PHE A 48 -7.93 -6.09 10.36
CA PHE A 48 -9.17 -6.79 10.04
C PHE A 48 -9.04 -8.31 10.22
N ILE A 49 -7.96 -8.89 9.70
CA ILE A 49 -7.75 -10.34 9.78
C ILE A 49 -7.47 -10.80 11.20
N CYS A 50 -6.69 -10.03 11.98
CA CYS A 50 -6.41 -10.34 13.38
C CYS A 50 -7.67 -10.26 14.23
N ALA A 51 -8.47 -9.20 14.05
CA ALA A 51 -9.77 -9.06 14.72
C ALA A 51 -10.71 -10.24 14.39
N ALA A 52 -10.80 -10.62 13.11
CA ALA A 52 -11.63 -11.75 12.67
C ALA A 52 -11.16 -13.11 13.22
N LYS A 53 -9.90 -13.23 13.62
CA LYS A 53 -9.30 -14.49 14.11
C LYS A 53 -9.00 -14.50 15.61
N GLY A 54 -9.28 -13.40 16.33
CA GLY A 54 -9.04 -13.29 17.76
C GLY A 54 -7.56 -13.11 18.13
N TYR A 55 -6.74 -12.57 17.24
CA TYR A 55 -5.37 -12.17 17.55
C TYR A 55 -5.33 -10.74 18.08
N GLN A 56 -4.43 -10.49 19.04
CA GLN A 56 -4.07 -9.13 19.38
C GLN A 56 -3.24 -8.55 18.23
N PHE A 57 -3.47 -7.29 17.87
CA PHE A 57 -2.72 -6.63 16.80
C PHE A 57 -2.11 -5.33 17.32
N GLN A 58 -0.81 -5.19 17.13
CA GLN A 58 -0.04 -4.02 17.49
C GLN A 58 0.65 -3.44 16.26
N VAL A 59 0.72 -2.12 16.21
CA VAL A 59 1.38 -1.41 15.12
C VAL A 59 2.44 -0.50 15.69
N GLU A 60 3.65 -0.64 15.16
CA GLU A 60 4.72 0.34 15.32
C GLU A 60 4.76 1.17 14.04
N SER A 61 4.42 2.44 14.13
CA SER A 61 4.50 3.35 12.98
C SER A 61 5.53 4.45 13.25
N SER A 62 5.99 5.11 12.19
CA SER A 62 6.84 6.28 12.32
C SER A 62 6.20 7.52 11.75
N ASN A 63 6.60 8.69 12.27
CA ASN A 63 6.16 9.99 11.80
C ASN A 63 6.62 10.32 10.36
N ALA A 64 7.48 9.48 9.76
CA ALA A 64 7.82 9.59 8.35
C ALA A 64 6.72 9.04 7.42
N PHE A 65 5.69 8.39 7.98
CA PHE A 65 4.49 7.95 7.29
C PHE A 65 3.35 8.94 7.57
N SER A 66 2.43 9.06 6.62
CA SER A 66 1.34 9.99 6.68
C SER A 66 0.35 9.58 7.78
N LEU A 67 -0.02 10.54 8.62
CA LEU A 67 -0.89 10.31 9.79
C LEU A 67 -2.36 10.06 9.40
N GLU A 68 -2.69 10.09 8.11
CA GLU A 68 -4.05 9.99 7.56
C GLU A 68 -4.71 8.63 7.85
N ASP A 69 -3.92 7.57 8.05
CA ASP A 69 -4.43 6.25 8.39
C ASP A 69 -4.68 6.06 9.91
N LEU A 70 -4.18 6.95 10.77
CA LEU A 70 -4.34 6.84 12.23
C LEU A 70 -5.80 6.82 12.70
N PRO A 71 -6.73 7.64 12.17
CA PRO A 71 -8.14 7.59 12.58
C PRO A 71 -8.80 6.26 12.25
N THR A 72 -8.47 5.69 11.08
CA THR A 72 -8.91 4.35 10.68
C THR A 72 -8.27 3.28 11.57
N MET A 73 -7.03 3.44 12.01
CA MET A 73 -6.40 2.47 12.91
C MET A 73 -6.98 2.51 14.32
N GLN A 74 -7.33 3.72 14.82
CA GLN A 74 -7.95 3.92 16.14
C GLN A 74 -9.36 3.35 16.22
N THR A 75 -10.15 3.48 15.16
CA THR A 75 -11.55 2.97 15.13
C THR A 75 -11.63 1.44 15.24
N TRP A 76 -10.53 0.73 14.99
CA TRP A 76 -10.47 -0.73 15.07
C TRP A 76 -10.00 -1.24 16.45
N GLY A 77 -9.83 -0.34 17.43
CA GLY A 77 -9.43 -0.69 18.79
C GLY A 77 -7.97 -1.16 18.90
N LEU A 78 -7.14 -0.81 17.91
CA LEU A 78 -5.74 -1.21 17.87
C LEU A 78 -4.91 -0.42 18.88
N SER A 79 -4.00 -1.13 19.55
CA SER A 79 -2.92 -0.49 20.30
C SER A 79 -1.79 -0.14 19.32
N PHE A 80 -1.32 1.10 19.33
CA PHE A 80 -0.24 1.55 18.48
C PHE A 80 0.81 2.30 19.29
N ASP A 81 2.07 2.06 18.97
CA ASP A 81 3.21 2.83 19.47
C ASP A 81 3.78 3.63 18.30
N LEU A 82 3.78 4.96 18.43
CA LEU A 82 4.37 5.84 17.42
C LEU A 82 5.85 6.08 17.75
N ILE A 83 6.73 5.50 16.95
CA ILE A 83 8.18 5.63 17.09
C ILE A 83 8.65 6.75 16.16
N HIS A 84 9.30 7.77 16.71
CA HIS A 84 9.85 8.84 15.89
C HIS A 84 11.04 8.32 15.05
N SER A 85 10.94 8.39 13.72
CA SER A 85 12.01 8.01 12.80
C SER A 85 12.27 9.16 11.82
N PRO A 86 13.52 9.60 11.64
CA PRO A 86 13.87 10.66 10.69
C PRO A 86 13.88 10.20 9.23
N SER A 87 13.59 8.93 8.93
CA SER A 87 13.81 8.32 7.60
C SER A 87 12.50 7.99 6.88
N ALA A 88 12.20 8.69 5.79
CA ALA A 88 11.07 8.40 4.89
C ALA A 88 11.40 7.29 3.85
N PRO A 89 10.40 6.61 3.27
CA PRO A 89 10.61 5.64 2.20
C PRO A 89 11.32 6.27 0.99
N SER A 90 11.96 5.43 0.15
CA SER A 90 12.87 5.94 -0.88
C SER A 90 12.89 5.22 -2.23
N SER A 91 13.25 5.95 -3.30
CA SER A 91 13.07 5.53 -4.71
C SER A 91 14.19 4.67 -5.32
N VAL A 92 14.54 3.55 -4.67
CA VAL A 92 15.67 2.67 -5.10
C VAL A 92 15.44 1.96 -6.43
N ILE A 93 14.19 1.58 -6.74
CA ILE A 93 13.87 0.77 -7.93
C ILE A 93 14.16 1.53 -9.23
N THR A 94 13.82 2.82 -9.29
CA THR A 94 13.99 3.62 -10.51
C THR A 94 15.35 4.30 -10.60
N LYS A 95 15.87 4.81 -9.48
CA LYS A 95 17.08 5.65 -9.47
C LYS A 95 18.34 4.90 -9.04
N GLY A 96 18.23 3.69 -8.50
CA GLY A 96 19.35 2.92 -7.98
C GLY A 96 19.94 3.47 -6.66
N HIS A 97 19.42 4.59 -6.15
CA HIS A 97 19.80 5.19 -4.88
C HIS A 97 18.56 5.67 -4.11
N THR A 98 18.74 5.93 -2.82
CA THR A 98 17.67 6.38 -1.92
C THR A 98 17.42 7.89 -2.08
N GLU A 99 16.17 8.30 -2.29
CA GLU A 99 15.66 9.67 -2.14
C GLU A 99 14.33 9.66 -1.39
N MET A 100 14.08 10.61 -0.50
CA MET A 100 12.84 10.66 0.29
C MET A 100 11.60 11.00 -0.55
N HIS A 101 10.49 10.32 -0.24
CA HIS A 101 9.12 10.69 -0.65
C HIS A 101 8.12 10.33 0.45
N HIS A 102 6.94 10.92 0.40
CA HIS A 102 5.86 10.80 1.40
C HIS A 102 4.71 9.91 0.93
N VAL A 103 4.81 9.33 -0.27
CA VAL A 103 3.79 8.40 -0.78
C VAL A 103 3.95 7.02 -0.15
N GLU A 104 2.93 6.59 0.59
CA GLU A 104 2.90 5.28 1.23
C GLU A 104 2.66 4.12 0.25
N GLY A 105 3.19 2.95 0.63
CA GLY A 105 2.96 1.70 -0.10
C GLY A 105 3.80 1.52 -1.36
N ILE A 106 4.62 2.51 -1.74
CA ILE A 106 5.52 2.45 -2.91
C ILE A 106 6.93 2.94 -2.54
N GLY A 107 7.94 2.50 -3.30
CA GLY A 107 9.33 2.94 -3.11
C GLY A 107 9.92 2.47 -1.77
N SER A 108 10.10 1.15 -1.64
CA SER A 108 10.89 0.60 -0.53
C SER A 108 12.32 1.10 -0.68
N GLY A 109 12.89 1.67 0.38
CA GLY A 109 14.23 2.27 0.34
C GLY A 109 15.40 1.30 0.18
N PHE A 110 15.12 0.14 -0.39
CA PHE A 110 16.00 -0.96 -0.73
C PHE A 110 15.33 -1.77 -1.85
N MET A 111 16.11 -2.59 -2.57
CA MET A 111 15.56 -3.52 -3.55
C MET A 111 14.87 -4.70 -2.84
N PRO A 112 13.55 -4.92 -3.01
CA PRO A 112 12.89 -6.04 -2.36
C PRO A 112 13.45 -7.37 -2.89
N PRO A 113 13.79 -8.34 -2.03
CA PRO A 113 14.37 -9.62 -2.46
C PRO A 113 13.39 -10.47 -3.29
N HIS A 114 12.09 -10.17 -3.21
CA HIS A 114 11.04 -10.85 -3.97
C HIS A 114 10.71 -10.16 -5.30
N LEU A 115 11.31 -9.00 -5.60
CA LEU A 115 11.14 -8.32 -6.88
C LEU A 115 12.11 -8.92 -7.90
N ASP A 116 11.61 -9.81 -8.74
CA ASP A 116 12.35 -10.36 -9.87
C ASP A 116 12.34 -9.38 -11.04
N ARG A 117 13.54 -8.97 -11.49
CA ARG A 117 13.71 -8.02 -12.59
C ARG A 117 13.28 -8.58 -13.94
N ASN A 118 13.14 -9.90 -14.08
CA ASN A 118 12.67 -10.52 -15.31
C ASN A 118 11.14 -10.46 -15.46
N LEU A 119 10.42 -10.00 -14.43
CA LEU A 119 8.95 -9.89 -14.44
C LEU A 119 8.44 -8.54 -14.94
N TYR A 120 9.33 -7.59 -15.25
CA TYR A 120 8.94 -6.28 -15.76
C TYR A 120 9.94 -5.76 -16.80
N ASP A 121 9.43 -5.05 -17.81
CA ASP A 121 10.27 -4.47 -18.88
C ASP A 121 10.90 -3.13 -18.48
N GLU A 122 10.20 -2.32 -17.69
CA GLU A 122 10.62 -0.97 -17.32
C GLU A 122 10.12 -0.58 -15.91
N ALA A 123 10.88 0.27 -15.23
CA ALA A 123 10.45 0.97 -14.01
C ALA A 123 10.46 2.49 -14.26
N ARG A 124 9.37 3.17 -13.91
CA ARG A 124 9.18 4.61 -14.13
C ARG A 124 8.96 5.35 -12.82
N ALA A 125 9.63 6.49 -12.67
CA ALA A 125 9.39 7.39 -11.55
C ALA A 125 8.20 8.30 -11.86
N VAL A 126 7.37 8.55 -10.85
CA VAL A 126 6.24 9.46 -10.90
C VAL A 126 6.43 10.45 -9.76
N THR A 127 6.25 11.74 -10.03
CA THR A 127 6.44 12.79 -9.03
C THR A 127 5.20 12.92 -8.13
N GLU A 128 5.37 13.47 -6.93
CA GLU A 128 4.26 13.58 -5.97
C GLU A 128 3.14 14.51 -6.43
N GLU A 129 3.42 15.46 -7.33
CA GLU A 129 2.40 16.35 -7.93
C GLU A 129 1.32 15.55 -8.66
N ALA A 130 1.63 14.33 -9.10
CA ALA A 130 0.66 13.40 -9.68
C ALA A 130 -0.48 13.02 -8.72
N ARG A 131 -0.36 13.28 -7.41
CA ARG A 131 -1.46 13.11 -6.44
C ARG A 131 -2.71 13.92 -6.80
N THR A 132 -2.55 15.00 -7.57
CA THR A 132 -3.66 15.78 -8.14
C THR A 132 -4.58 14.97 -9.05
N MET A 133 -4.15 13.78 -9.48
CA MET A 133 -4.99 12.83 -10.20
C MET A 133 -6.11 12.24 -9.34
N CYS A 134 -5.91 12.10 -8.03
CA CYS A 134 -6.93 11.51 -7.12
C CYS A 134 -8.25 12.31 -7.12
N PRO A 135 -8.26 13.64 -6.87
CA PRO A 135 -9.51 14.41 -6.92
C PRO A 135 -10.12 14.45 -8.34
N ARG A 136 -9.30 14.36 -9.39
CA ARG A 136 -9.80 14.26 -10.77
C ARG A 136 -10.51 12.94 -11.02
N LEU A 137 -9.94 11.82 -10.58
CA LEU A 137 -10.56 10.50 -10.68
C LEU A 137 -11.90 10.44 -9.93
N ALA A 138 -11.97 11.05 -8.75
CA ALA A 138 -13.22 11.17 -8.01
C ALA A 138 -14.27 11.97 -8.79
N LYS A 139 -13.89 13.14 -9.33
CA LYS A 139 -14.81 14.05 -10.03
C LYS A 139 -15.23 13.58 -11.42
N GLU A 140 -14.30 13.02 -12.19
CA GLU A 140 -14.47 12.72 -13.61
C GLU A 140 -14.92 11.27 -13.84
N ALA A 141 -14.49 10.33 -12.99
CA ALA A 141 -14.75 8.90 -13.16
C ALA A 141 -15.52 8.25 -12.00
N GLY A 142 -15.82 9.01 -10.93
CA GLY A 142 -16.46 8.45 -9.73
C GLY A 142 -15.57 7.47 -8.96
N LEU A 143 -14.26 7.51 -9.18
CA LEU A 143 -13.30 6.59 -8.57
C LEU A 143 -12.64 7.26 -7.35
N LEU A 144 -13.07 6.86 -6.16
CA LEU A 144 -12.48 7.29 -4.89
C LEU A 144 -11.24 6.45 -4.60
N VAL A 145 -10.06 7.00 -4.83
CA VAL A 145 -8.78 6.29 -4.69
C VAL A 145 -7.80 7.05 -3.80
N LYS A 146 -6.87 6.32 -3.15
CA LYS A 146 -5.72 6.92 -2.46
C LYS A 146 -4.64 7.35 -3.46
N THR A 147 -3.57 7.95 -2.92
CA THR A 147 -2.43 8.51 -3.66
C THR A 147 -1.81 7.51 -4.64
N SER A 148 -1.52 6.27 -4.23
CA SER A 148 -0.80 5.32 -5.09
C SER A 148 -1.58 4.90 -6.36
N PRO A 149 -2.89 4.58 -6.33
CA PRO A 149 -3.70 4.46 -7.55
C PRO A 149 -3.72 5.73 -8.42
N GLY A 150 -3.77 6.93 -7.81
CA GLY A 150 -3.74 8.19 -8.54
C GLY A 150 -2.45 8.35 -9.34
N LEU A 151 -1.31 8.01 -8.74
CA LEU A 151 -0.01 7.98 -9.40
C LEU A 151 0.04 6.93 -10.52
N ASN A 152 -0.52 5.75 -10.30
CA ASN A 152 -0.65 4.69 -11.31
C ASN A 152 -1.42 5.16 -12.55
N VAL A 153 -2.51 5.90 -12.37
CA VAL A 153 -3.29 6.47 -13.49
C VAL A 153 -2.50 7.58 -14.19
N ALA A 154 -1.85 8.48 -13.43
CA ALA A 154 -1.01 9.52 -14.02
C ALA A 154 0.11 8.94 -14.89
N ALA A 155 0.77 7.88 -14.42
CA ALA A 155 1.78 7.14 -15.18
C ALA A 155 1.20 6.48 -16.44
N ALA A 156 0.03 5.83 -16.32
CA ALA A 156 -0.64 5.19 -17.46
C ALA A 156 -1.02 6.20 -18.56
N ILE A 157 -1.52 7.38 -18.17
CA ILE A 157 -1.83 8.47 -19.10
C ILE A 157 -0.55 8.99 -19.78
N ALA A 158 0.56 9.09 -19.06
CA ALA A 158 1.83 9.47 -19.66
C ALA A 158 2.35 8.41 -20.64
N LEU A 159 2.22 7.12 -20.30
CA LEU A 159 2.66 6.01 -21.14
C LEU A 159 1.84 5.91 -22.43
N VAL A 160 0.50 5.96 -22.36
CA VAL A 160 -0.33 5.84 -23.57
C VAL A 160 -0.06 6.96 -24.58
N LYS A 161 0.26 8.17 -24.10
CA LYS A 161 0.67 9.29 -24.95
C LYS A 161 1.98 9.02 -25.71
N GLN A 162 2.89 8.22 -25.14
CA GLN A 162 4.13 7.82 -25.80
C GLN A 162 3.91 6.66 -26.78
N LEU A 163 3.01 5.73 -26.46
CA LEU A 163 2.73 4.54 -27.26
C LEU A 163 1.86 4.80 -28.50
N GLY A 164 1.07 5.89 -28.48
CA GLY A 164 0.18 6.27 -29.58
C GLY A 164 -1.26 5.80 -29.40
N PRO A 165 -2.19 6.30 -30.25
CA PRO A 165 -3.63 6.16 -30.06
C PRO A 165 -4.17 4.73 -30.22
N ASP A 166 -3.46 3.86 -30.94
CA ASP A 166 -3.89 2.48 -31.22
C ASP A 166 -3.50 1.49 -30.11
N ARG A 167 -2.98 2.01 -28.98
CA ARG A 167 -2.47 1.20 -27.87
C ARG A 167 -3.35 1.36 -26.64
N THR A 168 -3.58 0.24 -25.95
CA THR A 168 -4.31 0.22 -24.69
C THR A 168 -3.33 0.04 -23.54
N VAL A 169 -3.44 0.90 -22.52
CA VAL A 169 -2.69 0.78 -21.27
C VAL A 169 -3.67 0.48 -20.14
N ALA A 170 -3.45 -0.62 -19.42
CA ALA A 170 -4.17 -0.95 -18.21
C ALA A 170 -3.32 -0.61 -16.98
N THR A 171 -3.97 -0.21 -15.88
CA THR A 171 -3.32 0.04 -14.60
C THR A 171 -4.19 -0.47 -13.46
N VAL A 172 -3.62 -0.60 -12.27
CA VAL A 172 -4.30 -1.20 -11.11
C VAL A 172 -4.54 -0.13 -10.04
N ALA A 173 -5.78 0.01 -9.60
CA ALA A 173 -6.11 0.70 -8.36
C ALA A 173 -5.96 -0.27 -7.19
N VAL A 174 -4.95 -0.03 -6.33
CA VAL A 174 -4.53 -0.97 -5.27
C VAL A 174 -5.26 -0.79 -3.95
N ASP A 175 -5.90 0.36 -3.75
CA ASP A 175 -6.77 0.70 -2.62
C ASP A 175 -7.75 1.84 -3.00
N THR A 176 -8.83 1.98 -2.23
CA THR A 176 -9.78 3.09 -2.37
C THR A 176 -9.51 4.19 -1.35
N GLY A 177 -10.04 5.40 -1.61
CA GLY A 177 -9.91 6.59 -0.77
C GLY A 177 -10.76 6.58 0.51
N LEU A 178 -11.06 5.39 1.06
CA LEU A 178 -11.80 5.21 2.30
C LEU A 178 -10.85 4.98 3.48
#